data_AF-A0A0D6TCY7-F1
#
_entry.id   AF-A0A0D6TCY7-F1
#
_cell.length_a   1.000
_cell.length_b   1.000
_cell.length_c   1.000
_cell.angle_alpha   90.00
_cell.angle_beta   90.00
_cell.angle_gamma   90.00
#
_symmetry.space_group_name_H-M   'P 1'
#
loop_
_entity.id
_entity.type
_entity.pdbx_description
1 polymer ?
#
loop_
_entity_poly.entity_id
_entity_poly.type
_entity_poly.pdbx_seq_one_letter_code
_entity_poly.pdbx_strand_id
1 'polypeptide(L)'
;MTGTGKTVDLFVIGGGINGCGIARDAAGRGLSVTLAEMGDLAQATSSASTKLFHGGLRYLEYFEFRLVREALIEREVLLRAMPHISWPMRFVLPYHPDMRFESDTPTSKLLGMVMPWMKGRRPAWLIRLGLFMYDTLGGRKILPGTRTLSLDGTPEGAPLQERFHHAYEYSDCWVEDSRLVVLNARDAEARGATVMTGTKVLSADRHPDHWIVTTQDVATGRTTKHRARMLVNAGGPWVGDLIQGTIRLNSTEGVRLVRGSHIVTRRLYDHDKCYFFQGTDGRIIFAIPYETDFTLIGTTDADHQDPSVKPECTPQERDYLLGFANQYFRRQLTADDVVWSYSGVRPLYDDGAQSATAATRDYTLKVDQTGGAPVLNVFGGKITTYRRLAESALAKIAPFFPNLPGDWTRGVALPGGDFPVDGVPALVARLRTDHPFLTEGWARRLVRAYGTEAATILAGAQQAADLGVDFGATLTEAEVVWLMDHEYARRATDVVWRRTKLGLRLDADQVQVLDQWIQARWAQGAAAE
;
A
#
# COMPACT_ATOMS: atom_id res chain seq x y z
N MET A 1 -2.40 22.08 33.11
CA MET A 1 -3.06 20.76 33.02
C MET A 1 -4.46 21.00 32.44
N THR A 2 -4.59 21.02 31.12
CA THR A 2 -5.88 21.23 30.43
C THR A 2 -6.64 19.90 30.37
N GLY A 3 -7.97 19.97 30.56
CA GLY A 3 -8.83 18.89 31.01
C GLY A 3 -8.73 17.55 30.27
N THR A 4 -8.92 16.46 31.01
CA THR A 4 -9.14 15.12 30.47
C THR A 4 -10.35 15.14 29.53
N GLY A 5 -10.11 15.02 28.22
CA GLY A 5 -11.17 14.94 27.21
C GLY A 5 -12.12 13.75 27.43
N LYS A 6 -13.25 13.78 26.72
CA LYS A 6 -14.23 12.69 26.69
C LYS A 6 -13.53 11.36 26.39
N THR A 7 -13.82 10.32 27.19
CA THR A 7 -13.30 8.97 26.93
C THR A 7 -13.85 8.45 25.61
N VAL A 8 -12.97 8.07 24.69
CA VAL A 8 -13.34 7.39 23.44
C VAL A 8 -13.40 5.88 23.62
N ASP A 9 -14.03 5.18 22.68
CA ASP A 9 -14.11 3.73 22.72
C ASP A 9 -12.78 3.11 22.30
N LEU A 10 -12.21 3.58 21.19
CA LEU A 10 -10.96 3.07 20.65
C LEU A 10 -9.94 4.18 20.41
N PHE A 11 -8.71 3.92 20.85
CA PHE A 11 -7.54 4.69 20.44
C PHE A 11 -6.63 3.82 19.57
N VAL A 12 -6.37 4.25 18.34
CA VAL A 12 -5.55 3.54 17.35
C VAL A 12 -4.19 4.22 17.24
N ILE A 13 -3.12 3.46 17.47
CA ILE A 13 -1.74 3.91 17.28
C ILE A 13 -1.25 3.46 15.90
N GLY A 14 -0.93 4.41 15.02
CA GLY A 14 -0.36 4.18 13.69
C GLY A 14 -1.36 4.47 12.56
N GLY A 15 -1.00 5.39 11.66
CA GLY A 15 -1.73 5.80 10.46
C GLY A 15 -1.26 5.12 9.18
N GLY A 16 -0.85 3.85 9.28
CA GLY A 16 -0.67 2.96 8.13
C GLY A 16 -2.00 2.34 7.67
N ILE A 17 -1.96 1.51 6.63
CA ILE A 17 -3.18 0.93 6.06
C ILE A 17 -4.02 0.12 7.05
N ASN A 18 -3.38 -0.65 7.93
CA ASN A 18 -4.08 -1.45 8.93
C ASN A 18 -4.76 -0.56 9.98
N GLY A 19 -4.06 0.47 10.47
CA GLY A 19 -4.62 1.40 11.46
C GLY A 19 -5.77 2.22 10.91
N CYS A 20 -5.62 2.82 9.72
CA CYS A 20 -6.70 3.54 9.05
C CYS A 20 -7.88 2.63 8.68
N GLY A 21 -7.62 1.39 8.24
CA GLY A 21 -8.67 0.41 7.95
C GLY A 21 -9.48 0.02 9.19
N ILE A 22 -8.81 -0.23 10.32
CA ILE A 22 -9.46 -0.52 11.61
C ILE A 22 -10.24 0.69 12.11
N ALA A 23 -9.66 1.90 12.05
CA ALA A 23 -10.33 3.13 12.47
C ALA A 23 -11.60 3.38 11.65
N ARG A 24 -11.52 3.20 10.32
CA ARG A 24 -12.67 3.29 9.41
C ARG A 24 -13.76 2.31 9.78
N ASP A 25 -13.43 1.02 9.91
CA ASP A 25 -14.42 -0.02 10.22
C ASP A 25 -15.08 0.25 11.59
N ALA A 26 -14.28 0.54 12.61
CA ALA A 26 -14.75 0.88 13.95
C ALA A 26 -15.70 2.09 13.98
N ALA A 27 -15.33 3.20 13.33
CA ALA A 27 -16.17 4.39 13.25
C ALA A 27 -17.48 4.10 12.50
N GLY A 28 -17.42 3.31 11.42
CA GLY A 28 -18.63 2.88 10.70
C GLY A 28 -19.56 1.94 11.47
N ARG A 29 -19.05 1.27 12.51
CA ARG A 29 -19.86 0.51 13.48
C ARG A 29 -20.34 1.37 14.66
N GLY A 30 -20.07 2.68 14.64
CA GLY A 30 -20.56 3.64 15.65
C GLY A 30 -19.67 3.78 16.89
N LEU A 31 -18.45 3.24 16.88
CA LEU A 31 -17.50 3.49 17.97
C LEU A 31 -16.92 4.90 17.85
N SER A 32 -16.70 5.55 18.99
CA SER A 32 -15.89 6.77 19.04
C SER A 32 -14.41 6.41 18.92
N VAL A 33 -13.75 6.91 17.88
CA VAL A 33 -12.39 6.51 17.51
C VAL A 33 -11.46 7.72 17.49
N THR A 34 -10.26 7.57 18.05
CA THR A 34 -9.15 8.49 17.83
C THR A 34 -7.97 7.72 17.25
N LEU A 35 -7.37 8.22 16.17
CA LEU A 35 -6.15 7.68 15.57
C LEU A 35 -5.02 8.69 15.70
N ALA A 36 -3.83 8.24 16.11
CA ALA A 36 -2.62 9.05 16.14
C ALA A 36 -1.54 8.47 15.20
N GLU A 37 -0.99 9.32 14.34
CA GLU A 37 0.14 9.04 13.45
C GLU A 37 1.27 10.02 13.74
N MET A 38 2.47 9.51 14.04
CA MET A 38 3.60 10.35 14.45
C MET A 38 4.14 11.24 13.33
N GLY A 39 4.03 10.80 12.08
CA GLY A 39 4.43 11.56 10.90
C GLY A 39 3.24 11.88 10.01
N ASP A 40 3.29 11.41 8.77
CA ASP A 40 2.15 11.51 7.84
C ASP A 40 1.53 10.14 7.58
N LEU A 41 0.27 10.15 7.18
CA LEU A 41 -0.43 8.94 6.77
C LEU A 41 0.36 8.21 5.68
N ALA A 42 0.48 6.89 5.86
CA ALA A 42 1.26 5.99 5.02
C ALA A 42 2.77 6.23 4.94
N GLN A 43 3.38 7.09 5.77
CA GLN A 43 4.80 7.51 5.62
C GLN A 43 5.83 6.36 5.60
N ALA A 44 5.52 5.23 6.22
CA ALA A 44 6.41 4.08 6.31
C ALA A 44 6.07 2.98 5.28
N THR A 45 5.75 1.77 5.75
CA THR A 45 5.57 0.58 4.89
C THR A 45 4.43 0.72 3.88
N SER A 46 3.35 1.44 4.23
CA SER A 46 2.15 1.53 3.40
C SER A 46 2.27 2.41 2.15
N SER A 47 3.34 3.20 2.00
CA SER A 47 3.68 3.87 0.72
C SER A 47 4.84 3.21 -0.03
N ALA A 48 5.44 2.18 0.55
CA ALA A 48 6.64 1.50 0.06
C ALA A 48 6.35 0.07 -0.44
N SER A 49 5.10 -0.19 -0.83
CA SER A 49 4.70 -1.50 -1.37
C SER A 49 5.07 -1.62 -2.86
N THR A 50 4.88 -2.81 -3.42
CA THR A 50 4.91 -3.02 -4.89
C THR A 50 3.65 -2.48 -5.57
N LYS A 51 2.70 -1.89 -4.82
CA LYS A 51 1.47 -1.26 -5.33
C LYS A 51 0.53 -2.24 -6.04
N LEU A 52 0.47 -3.47 -5.52
CA LEU A 52 -0.36 -4.54 -6.08
C LEU A 52 -1.37 -5.05 -5.06
N PHE A 53 -2.63 -5.15 -5.48
CA PHE A 53 -3.54 -6.12 -4.90
C PHE A 53 -3.37 -7.43 -5.62
N HIS A 54 -2.62 -8.33 -4.99
CA HIS A 54 -2.33 -9.64 -5.55
C HIS A 54 -2.72 -10.79 -4.63
N GLY A 55 -3.21 -11.88 -5.24
CA GLY A 55 -3.49 -13.15 -4.57
C GLY A 55 -2.23 -13.87 -4.07
N GLY A 56 -1.08 -13.55 -4.68
CA GLY A 56 0.21 -14.11 -4.30
C GLY A 56 0.46 -15.48 -4.88
N LEU A 57 0.59 -15.52 -6.21
CA LEU A 57 0.83 -16.74 -7.00
C LEU A 57 1.94 -17.63 -6.41
N ARG A 58 3.03 -17.02 -5.94
CA ARG A 58 4.15 -17.73 -5.30
C ARG A 58 3.75 -18.52 -4.04
N TYR A 59 2.77 -18.06 -3.27
CA TYR A 59 2.37 -18.72 -2.03
C TYR A 59 1.64 -20.05 -2.28
N LEU A 60 1.19 -20.32 -3.51
CA LEU A 60 0.71 -21.66 -3.89
C LEU A 60 1.80 -22.72 -3.76
N GLU A 61 3.08 -22.36 -3.96
CA GLU A 61 4.21 -23.30 -3.78
C GLU A 61 4.39 -23.73 -2.32
N TYR A 62 3.83 -22.96 -1.38
CA TYR A 62 3.84 -23.19 0.07
C TYR A 62 2.50 -23.73 0.60
N PHE A 63 1.54 -24.05 -0.28
CA PHE A 63 0.20 -24.55 0.09
C PHE A 63 -0.66 -23.59 0.93
N GLU A 64 -0.40 -22.28 0.83
CA GLU A 64 -1.15 -21.23 1.53
C GLU A 64 -2.50 -20.93 0.86
N PHE A 65 -3.32 -21.96 0.63
CA PHE A 65 -4.55 -21.86 -0.17
C PHE A 65 -5.59 -20.92 0.42
N ARG A 66 -5.72 -20.86 1.76
CA ARG A 66 -6.64 -19.94 2.42
C ARG A 66 -6.27 -18.49 2.14
N LEU A 67 -5.01 -18.13 2.38
CA LEU A 67 -4.47 -16.79 2.14
C LEU A 67 -4.63 -16.38 0.67
N VAL A 68 -4.27 -17.28 -0.26
CA VAL A 68 -4.41 -17.03 -1.70
C VAL A 68 -5.88 -16.82 -2.05
N ARG A 69 -6.77 -17.73 -1.64
CA ARG A 69 -8.22 -17.60 -1.91
C ARG A 69 -8.80 -16.29 -1.38
N GLU A 70 -8.47 -15.92 -0.16
CA GLU A 70 -8.97 -14.70 0.47
C GLU A 70 -8.50 -13.45 -0.28
N ALA A 71 -7.19 -13.36 -0.57
CA ALA A 71 -6.63 -12.25 -1.34
C ALA A 71 -7.20 -12.20 -2.77
N LEU A 72 -7.44 -13.35 -3.42
CA LEU A 72 -8.04 -13.41 -4.75
C LEU A 72 -9.47 -12.84 -4.78
N ILE A 73 -10.29 -13.14 -3.76
CA ILE A 73 -11.65 -12.60 -3.59
C ILE A 73 -11.61 -11.10 -3.33
N GLU A 74 -10.70 -10.64 -2.44
CA GLU A 74 -10.64 -9.24 -2.03
C GLU A 74 -10.28 -8.31 -3.19
N ARG A 75 -9.42 -8.72 -4.15
CA ARG A 75 -9.08 -7.88 -5.32
C ARG A 75 -10.30 -7.31 -6.03
N GLU A 76 -11.34 -8.10 -6.27
CA GLU A 76 -12.56 -7.61 -6.93
C GLU A 76 -13.50 -6.83 -6.01
N VAL A 77 -13.48 -7.11 -4.70
CA VAL A 77 -14.20 -6.29 -3.72
C VAL A 77 -13.57 -4.89 -3.70
N LEU A 78 -12.24 -4.81 -3.66
CA LEU A 78 -11.48 -3.57 -3.62
C LEU A 78 -11.60 -2.79 -4.93
N LEU A 79 -11.51 -3.45 -6.09
CA LEU A 79 -11.74 -2.80 -7.39
C LEU A 79 -13.07 -2.04 -7.47
N ARG A 80 -14.14 -2.61 -6.91
CA ARG A 80 -15.45 -1.95 -6.86
C ARG A 80 -15.49 -0.78 -5.88
N ALA A 81 -14.74 -0.84 -4.79
CA ALA A 81 -14.73 0.19 -3.76
C ALA A 81 -13.90 1.44 -4.14
N MET A 82 -12.91 1.30 -5.02
CA MET A 82 -11.95 2.37 -5.32
C MET A 82 -11.47 2.40 -6.79
N PRO A 83 -12.38 2.43 -7.78
CA PRO A 83 -12.02 2.28 -9.19
C PRO A 83 -11.16 3.41 -9.78
N HIS A 84 -11.05 4.55 -9.07
CA HIS A 84 -10.13 5.63 -9.43
C HIS A 84 -8.67 5.27 -9.14
N ILE A 85 -8.38 4.76 -7.93
CA ILE A 85 -7.02 4.44 -7.46
C ILE A 85 -6.63 2.96 -7.60
N SER A 86 -7.53 2.09 -8.05
CA SER A 86 -7.23 0.68 -8.34
C SER A 86 -7.81 0.24 -9.67
N TRP A 87 -7.06 -0.53 -10.44
CA TRP A 87 -7.50 -1.04 -11.74
C TRP A 87 -6.90 -2.41 -12.07
N PRO A 88 -7.56 -3.20 -12.94
CA PRO A 88 -7.01 -4.46 -13.44
C PRO A 88 -5.66 -4.24 -14.13
N MET A 89 -4.72 -5.13 -13.88
CA MET A 89 -3.42 -5.16 -14.54
C MET A 89 -3.11 -6.57 -15.00
N ARG A 90 -2.52 -6.68 -16.19
CA ARG A 90 -2.13 -7.97 -16.78
C ARG A 90 -0.65 -8.21 -16.52
N PHE A 91 -0.32 -9.45 -16.19
CA PHE A 91 1.02 -9.88 -15.78
C PHE A 91 1.54 -10.90 -16.80
N VAL A 92 2.58 -10.54 -17.52
CA VAL A 92 3.30 -11.40 -18.47
C VAL A 92 4.39 -12.15 -17.70
N LEU A 93 4.31 -13.48 -17.72
CA LEU A 93 5.25 -14.41 -17.10
C LEU A 93 6.04 -15.11 -18.21
N PRO A 94 7.23 -14.59 -18.60
CA PRO A 94 8.07 -15.25 -19.59
C PRO A 94 8.51 -16.63 -19.11
N TYR A 95 8.51 -17.57 -20.04
CA TYR A 95 8.86 -18.96 -19.79
C TYR A 95 9.93 -19.42 -20.77
N HIS A 96 10.97 -20.07 -20.23
CA HIS A 96 11.95 -20.77 -21.03
C HIS A 96 12.26 -22.15 -20.41
N PRO A 97 12.33 -23.24 -21.21
CA PRO A 97 12.55 -24.60 -20.69
C PRO A 97 13.85 -24.77 -19.88
N ASP A 98 14.86 -23.93 -20.17
CA ASP A 98 16.16 -23.99 -19.50
C ASP A 98 16.27 -23.18 -18.22
N MET A 99 15.19 -22.50 -17.81
CA MET A 99 15.21 -21.79 -16.53
C MET A 99 15.41 -22.78 -15.38
N ARG A 100 16.32 -22.41 -14.48
CA ARG A 100 16.63 -23.13 -13.25
C ARG A 100 16.48 -22.20 -12.06
N PHE A 101 15.98 -22.75 -10.96
CA PHE A 101 15.68 -22.03 -9.73
C PHE A 101 16.17 -22.84 -8.53
N GLU A 102 16.89 -22.20 -7.63
CA GLU A 102 17.02 -22.66 -6.26
C GLU A 102 15.65 -22.53 -5.60
N SER A 103 15.09 -23.66 -5.15
CA SER A 103 13.77 -23.65 -4.51
C SER A 103 13.70 -24.73 -3.45
N ASP A 104 13.59 -24.29 -2.20
CA ASP A 104 13.34 -25.14 -1.03
C ASP A 104 11.86 -25.18 -0.62
N THR A 105 10.97 -24.77 -1.54
CA THR A 105 9.53 -24.79 -1.31
C THR A 105 9.02 -26.21 -1.06
N PRO A 106 7.93 -26.38 -0.30
CA PRO A 106 7.27 -27.68 -0.16
C PRO A 106 6.96 -28.34 -1.51
N THR A 107 6.47 -27.55 -2.48
CA THR A 107 6.17 -28.03 -3.83
C THR A 107 7.41 -28.52 -4.58
N SER A 108 8.52 -27.76 -4.55
CA SER A 108 9.75 -28.17 -5.22
C SER A 108 10.41 -29.40 -4.57
N LYS A 109 10.32 -29.53 -3.24
CA LYS A 109 10.78 -30.72 -2.50
C LYS A 109 9.98 -31.97 -2.90
N LEU A 110 8.66 -31.86 -2.95
CA LEU A 110 7.79 -32.94 -3.41
C LEU A 110 8.09 -33.32 -4.87
N LEU A 111 8.22 -32.32 -5.75
CA LEU A 111 8.54 -32.54 -7.17
C LEU A 111 9.92 -33.21 -7.32
N GLY A 112 10.92 -32.76 -6.57
CA GLY A 112 12.27 -33.34 -6.59
C GLY A 112 12.32 -34.78 -6.05
N MET A 113 11.44 -35.13 -5.12
CA MET A 113 11.31 -36.50 -4.61
C MET A 113 10.67 -37.43 -5.65
N VAL A 114 9.59 -37.00 -6.31
CA VAL A 114 8.82 -37.83 -7.25
C VAL A 114 9.43 -37.84 -8.67
N MET A 115 10.06 -36.73 -9.07
CA MET A 115 10.63 -36.53 -10.41
C MET A 115 12.01 -35.84 -10.32
N PRO A 116 13.08 -36.58 -9.93
CA PRO A 116 14.41 -36.00 -9.70
C PRO A 116 15.00 -35.24 -10.89
N TRP A 117 14.68 -35.64 -12.14
CA TRP A 117 15.10 -34.96 -13.37
C TRP A 117 14.51 -33.55 -13.54
N MET A 118 13.52 -33.19 -12.73
CA MET A 118 12.87 -31.87 -12.71
C MET A 118 13.41 -30.96 -11.60
N LYS A 119 14.41 -31.41 -10.83
CA LYS A 119 14.98 -30.63 -9.74
C LYS A 119 15.45 -29.26 -10.24
N GLY A 120 15.03 -28.22 -9.51
CA GLY A 120 15.32 -26.83 -9.84
C GLY A 120 14.58 -26.29 -11.06
N ARG A 121 13.51 -26.94 -11.56
CA ARG A 121 12.70 -26.44 -12.68
C ARG A 121 11.27 -26.15 -12.23
N ARG A 122 10.63 -25.13 -12.82
CA ARG A 122 9.18 -24.95 -12.82
C ARG A 122 8.63 -25.37 -14.18
N PRO A 123 8.15 -26.61 -14.36
CA PRO A 123 7.69 -27.07 -15.66
C PRO A 123 6.41 -26.35 -16.09
N ALA A 124 6.22 -26.26 -17.41
CA ALA A 124 5.05 -25.61 -18.00
C ALA A 124 3.71 -26.11 -17.41
N TRP A 125 3.55 -27.42 -17.21
CA TRP A 125 2.31 -27.98 -16.65
C TRP A 125 2.04 -27.52 -15.21
N LEU A 126 3.08 -27.35 -14.39
CA LEU A 126 2.94 -26.91 -12.99
C LEU A 126 2.57 -25.42 -12.93
N ILE A 127 3.18 -24.60 -13.79
CA ILE A 127 2.80 -23.19 -13.94
C ILE A 127 1.33 -23.08 -14.37
N ARG A 128 0.91 -23.87 -15.37
CA ARG A 128 -0.48 -23.90 -15.83
C ARG A 128 -1.45 -24.35 -14.74
N LEU A 129 -1.08 -25.35 -13.93
CA LEU A 129 -1.88 -25.78 -12.78
C LEU A 129 -2.01 -24.66 -11.75
N GLY A 130 -0.90 -24.01 -11.38
CA GLY A 130 -0.90 -22.88 -10.45
C GLY A 130 -1.78 -21.72 -10.94
N LEU A 131 -1.68 -21.37 -12.22
CA LEU A 131 -2.51 -20.33 -12.85
C LEU A 131 -3.99 -20.72 -12.93
N PHE A 132 -4.29 -21.99 -13.21
CA PHE A 132 -5.66 -22.51 -13.15
C PHE A 132 -6.26 -22.37 -11.74
N MET A 133 -5.50 -22.73 -10.71
CA MET A 133 -5.93 -22.53 -9.31
C MET A 133 -6.13 -21.03 -9.02
N TYR A 134 -5.22 -20.18 -9.48
CA TYR A 134 -5.29 -18.73 -9.29
C TYR A 134 -6.54 -18.11 -9.94
N ASP A 135 -6.95 -18.62 -11.10
CA ASP A 135 -8.16 -18.18 -11.80
C ASP A 135 -9.45 -18.63 -11.10
N THR A 136 -9.43 -19.79 -10.43
CA THR A 136 -10.64 -20.47 -9.94
C THR A 136 -10.90 -20.29 -8.44
N LEU A 137 -9.86 -20.25 -7.61
CA LEU A 137 -10.00 -20.17 -6.14
C LEU A 137 -10.78 -18.93 -5.67
N GLY A 138 -10.60 -17.80 -6.36
CA GLY A 138 -11.23 -16.53 -6.00
C GLY A 138 -12.61 -16.27 -6.61
N GLY A 139 -13.07 -17.08 -7.56
CA GLY A 139 -14.36 -16.88 -8.23
C GLY A 139 -14.46 -15.57 -9.03
N ARG A 140 -13.46 -15.28 -9.88
CA ARG A 140 -13.36 -14.05 -10.69
C ARG A 140 -14.63 -13.76 -11.51
N LYS A 141 -14.99 -12.48 -11.60
CA LYS A 141 -16.10 -11.94 -12.41
C LYS A 141 -15.69 -10.75 -13.29
N ILE A 142 -14.74 -9.93 -12.84
CA ILE A 142 -14.25 -8.73 -13.53
C ILE A 142 -12.95 -9.05 -14.26
N LEU A 143 -12.04 -9.77 -13.60
CA LEU A 143 -10.68 -9.96 -14.09
C LEU A 143 -10.63 -10.99 -15.24
N PRO A 144 -9.98 -10.67 -16.38
CA PRO A 144 -9.79 -11.65 -17.45
C PRO A 144 -9.00 -12.87 -16.97
N GLY A 145 -9.31 -14.04 -17.50
CA GLY A 145 -8.62 -15.30 -17.17
C GLY A 145 -7.19 -15.37 -17.70
N THR A 146 -6.50 -16.44 -17.35
CA THR A 146 -5.17 -16.75 -17.86
C THR A 146 -5.21 -17.07 -19.36
N ARG A 147 -4.22 -16.57 -20.11
CA ARG A 147 -3.97 -16.97 -21.48
C ARG A 147 -2.49 -17.34 -21.69
N THR A 148 -2.26 -18.16 -22.69
CA THR A 148 -0.91 -18.40 -23.22
C THR A 148 -0.61 -17.34 -24.27
N LEU A 149 0.63 -16.82 -24.27
CA LEU A 149 1.12 -15.82 -25.21
C LEU A 149 2.31 -16.35 -26.01
N SER A 150 2.31 -16.04 -27.30
CA SER A 150 3.55 -15.95 -28.07
C SER A 150 4.23 -14.61 -27.76
N LEU A 151 5.54 -14.62 -27.62
CA LEU A 151 6.36 -13.40 -27.52
C LEU A 151 6.94 -13.00 -28.88
N ASP A 152 6.97 -13.92 -29.85
CA ASP A 152 7.52 -13.64 -31.17
C ASP A 152 6.68 -12.60 -31.91
N GLY A 153 7.30 -11.46 -32.24
CA GLY A 153 6.66 -10.37 -32.99
C GLY A 153 5.55 -9.64 -32.23
N THR A 154 5.42 -9.83 -30.91
CA THR A 154 4.39 -9.15 -30.10
C THR A 154 4.97 -7.97 -29.32
N PRO A 155 4.15 -6.96 -28.96
CA PRO A 155 4.59 -5.86 -28.10
C PRO A 155 5.19 -6.33 -26.78
N GLU A 156 4.70 -7.44 -26.23
CA GLU A 156 5.18 -8.03 -24.97
C GLU A 156 6.50 -8.78 -25.12
N GLY A 157 6.86 -9.26 -26.31
CA GLY A 157 8.16 -9.90 -26.55
C GLY A 157 9.23 -8.92 -27.02
N ALA A 158 8.84 -7.81 -27.63
CA ALA A 158 9.76 -6.80 -28.17
C ALA A 158 10.86 -6.34 -27.20
N PRO A 159 10.60 -6.05 -25.91
CA PRO A 159 11.65 -5.61 -24.99
C PRO A 159 12.48 -6.77 -24.40
N LEU A 160 12.05 -8.03 -24.56
CA LEU A 160 12.69 -9.20 -23.97
C LEU A 160 13.84 -9.73 -24.85
N GLN A 161 14.74 -10.50 -24.22
CA GLN A 161 15.77 -11.26 -24.91
C GLN A 161 15.17 -12.31 -25.85
N GLU A 162 15.84 -12.56 -26.98
CA GLU A 162 15.35 -13.41 -28.08
C GLU A 162 15.08 -14.86 -27.67
N ARG A 163 15.70 -15.35 -26.58
CA ARG A 163 15.43 -16.69 -26.05
C ARG A 163 13.99 -16.87 -25.56
N PHE A 164 13.26 -15.80 -25.23
CA PHE A 164 11.91 -15.90 -24.70
C PHE A 164 10.88 -15.87 -25.83
N HIS A 165 10.41 -17.05 -26.24
CA HIS A 165 9.36 -17.20 -27.25
C HIS A 165 7.94 -17.34 -26.66
N HIS A 166 7.85 -17.71 -25.38
CA HIS A 166 6.59 -18.08 -24.73
C HIS A 166 6.38 -17.37 -23.40
N ALA A 167 5.13 -17.01 -23.11
CA ALA A 167 4.73 -16.50 -21.81
C ALA A 167 3.32 -16.95 -21.42
N TYR A 168 3.03 -16.85 -20.13
CA TYR A 168 1.65 -16.89 -19.63
C TYR A 168 1.24 -15.49 -19.22
N GLU A 169 -0.02 -15.13 -19.46
CA GLU A 169 -0.57 -13.85 -19.03
C GLU A 169 -1.77 -14.06 -18.12
N TYR A 170 -1.74 -13.44 -16.94
CA TYR A 170 -2.81 -13.56 -15.94
C TYR A 170 -3.18 -12.18 -15.36
N SER A 171 -4.23 -12.12 -14.53
CA SER A 171 -4.71 -10.88 -13.91
C SER A 171 -4.34 -10.76 -12.43
N ASP A 172 -3.93 -9.55 -12.05
CA ASP A 172 -3.95 -9.02 -10.69
C ASP A 172 -4.40 -7.54 -10.78
N CYS A 173 -4.31 -6.76 -9.70
CA CYS A 173 -4.69 -5.34 -9.73
C CYS A 173 -3.55 -4.44 -9.27
N TRP A 174 -3.47 -3.26 -9.87
CA TRP A 174 -2.69 -2.14 -9.35
C TRP A 174 -3.48 -1.37 -8.30
N VAL A 175 -2.79 -0.72 -7.37
CA VAL A 175 -3.37 0.25 -6.43
C VAL A 175 -2.39 1.37 -6.09
N GLU A 176 -2.91 2.60 -6.00
CA GLU A 176 -2.20 3.71 -5.35
C GLU A 176 -2.18 3.52 -3.83
N ASP A 177 -1.14 2.86 -3.33
CA ASP A 177 -1.01 2.38 -1.94
C ASP A 177 -1.16 3.47 -0.87
N SER A 178 -0.53 4.61 -1.08
CA SER A 178 -0.59 5.77 -0.18
C SER A 178 -1.95 6.47 -0.22
N ARG A 179 -2.59 6.52 -1.40
CA ARG A 179 -3.97 7.05 -1.52
C ARG A 179 -4.98 6.14 -0.84
N LEU A 180 -4.81 4.82 -0.92
CA LEU A 180 -5.64 3.88 -0.19
C LEU A 180 -5.67 4.21 1.32
N VAL A 181 -4.53 4.54 1.92
CA VAL A 181 -4.47 4.89 3.36
C VAL A 181 -5.22 6.18 3.66
N VAL A 182 -4.92 7.28 2.97
CA VAL A 182 -5.56 8.57 3.25
C VAL A 182 -7.06 8.52 3.01
N LEU A 183 -7.54 7.78 2.02
CA LEU A 183 -8.98 7.63 1.77
C LEU A 183 -9.69 6.80 2.84
N ASN A 184 -9.01 5.83 3.46
CA ASN A 184 -9.57 5.15 4.63
C ASN A 184 -9.62 6.09 5.85
N ALA A 185 -8.60 6.94 6.04
CA ALA A 185 -8.60 7.95 7.10
C ALA A 185 -9.73 8.98 6.91
N ARG A 186 -9.90 9.50 5.69
CA ARG A 186 -10.98 10.42 5.33
C ARG A 186 -12.37 9.82 5.56
N ASP A 187 -12.60 8.57 5.16
CA ASP A 187 -13.89 7.92 5.42
C ASP A 187 -14.10 7.63 6.92
N ALA A 188 -13.03 7.37 7.68
CA ALA A 188 -13.12 7.27 9.14
C ALA A 188 -13.52 8.61 9.77
N GLU A 189 -12.90 9.71 9.34
CA GLU A 189 -13.21 11.06 9.82
C GLU A 189 -14.62 11.50 9.43
N ALA A 190 -15.06 11.23 8.19
CA ALA A 190 -16.43 11.47 7.75
C ALA A 190 -17.48 10.70 8.58
N ARG A 191 -17.06 9.63 9.28
CA ARG A 191 -17.86 8.83 10.21
C ARG A 191 -17.70 9.23 11.68
N GLY A 192 -16.97 10.30 11.95
CA GLY A 192 -16.78 10.86 13.28
C GLY A 192 -15.51 10.42 14.02
N ALA A 193 -14.57 9.72 13.36
CA ALA A 193 -13.26 9.48 13.95
C ALA A 193 -12.44 10.79 14.01
N THR A 194 -11.60 10.93 15.04
CA THR A 194 -10.58 11.98 15.09
C THR A 194 -9.25 11.42 14.57
N VAL A 195 -8.68 12.03 13.54
CA VAL A 195 -7.39 11.62 12.95
C VAL A 195 -6.33 12.68 13.24
N MET A 196 -5.28 12.30 13.97
CA MET A 196 -4.20 13.21 14.39
C MET A 196 -2.88 12.81 13.72
N THR A 197 -2.53 13.47 12.61
CA THR A 197 -1.19 13.37 11.99
C THR A 197 -0.17 14.23 12.74
N GLY A 198 1.12 13.95 12.57
CA GLY A 198 2.19 14.66 13.28
C GLY A 198 2.08 14.54 14.80
N THR A 199 1.49 13.47 15.31
CA THR A 199 1.15 13.27 16.72
C THR A 199 1.70 11.93 17.21
N LYS A 200 2.81 11.99 17.95
CA LYS A 200 3.49 10.80 18.47
C LYS A 200 2.86 10.35 19.79
N VAL A 201 2.59 9.06 19.93
CA VAL A 201 2.23 8.47 21.23
C VAL A 201 3.51 8.26 22.05
N LEU A 202 3.57 8.85 23.24
CA LEU A 202 4.72 8.75 24.14
C LEU A 202 4.55 7.65 25.19
N SER A 203 3.34 7.51 25.73
CA SER A 203 2.99 6.47 26.71
C SER A 203 1.52 6.07 26.58
N ALA A 204 1.22 4.82 26.94
CA ALA A 204 -0.14 4.34 27.14
C ALA A 204 -0.20 3.65 28.51
N ASP A 205 -0.79 4.32 29.49
CA ASP A 205 -0.89 3.84 30.86
C ASP A 205 -2.21 3.08 31.05
N ARG A 206 -2.12 1.79 31.41
CA ARG A 206 -3.28 0.92 31.62
C ARG A 206 -3.93 1.19 32.98
N HIS A 207 -5.24 1.41 32.98
CA HIS A 207 -6.09 1.43 34.17
C HIS A 207 -7.11 0.27 34.10
N PRO A 208 -7.86 0.00 35.19
CA PRO A 208 -8.79 -1.13 35.23
C PRO A 208 -9.85 -1.13 34.11
N ASP A 209 -10.37 0.04 33.75
CA ASP A 209 -11.50 0.21 32.81
C ASP A 209 -11.17 1.08 31.58
N HIS A 210 -9.99 1.71 31.54
CA HIS A 210 -9.57 2.56 30.43
C HIS A 210 -8.04 2.63 30.30
N TRP A 211 -7.58 3.28 29.24
CA TRP A 211 -6.21 3.71 28.98
C TRP A 211 -6.11 5.22 29.13
N ILE A 212 -4.97 5.69 29.65
CA ILE A 212 -4.53 7.08 29.51
C ILE A 212 -3.39 7.11 28.48
N VAL A 213 -3.65 7.71 27.33
CA VAL A 213 -2.68 7.80 26.23
C VAL A 213 -2.08 9.20 26.20
N THR A 214 -0.78 9.32 26.43
CA THR A 214 -0.06 10.59 26.32
C THR A 214 0.49 10.74 24.91
N THR A 215 0.10 11.81 24.25
CA THR A 215 0.53 12.17 22.89
C THR A 215 1.35 13.44 22.90
N GLN A 216 2.17 13.64 21.87
CA GLN A 216 2.92 14.86 21.62
C GLN A 216 2.75 15.27 20.17
N ASP A 217 2.34 16.51 19.96
CA ASP A 217 2.39 17.15 18.64
C ASP A 217 3.86 17.39 18.27
N VAL A 218 4.29 16.88 17.12
CA VAL A 218 5.69 16.86 16.69
C VAL A 218 6.18 18.26 16.30
N ALA A 219 5.30 19.14 15.84
CA ALA A 219 5.67 20.50 15.41
C ALA A 219 5.84 21.45 16.61
N THR A 220 4.95 21.35 17.59
CA THR A 220 4.87 22.28 18.73
C THR A 220 5.49 21.72 20.01
N GLY A 221 5.72 20.40 20.08
CA GLY A 221 6.15 19.70 21.28
C GLY A 221 5.06 19.58 22.36
N ARG A 222 3.85 20.11 22.13
CA ARG A 222 2.75 20.13 23.10
C ARG A 222 2.29 18.72 23.41
N THR A 223 2.20 18.39 24.70
CA THR A 223 1.72 17.10 25.18
C THR A 223 0.25 17.15 25.58
N THR A 224 -0.51 16.11 25.20
CA THR A 224 -1.94 15.99 25.51
C THR A 224 -2.25 14.57 25.98
N LYS A 225 -3.15 14.45 26.97
CA LYS A 225 -3.63 13.17 27.48
C LYS A 225 -5.03 12.84 26.94
N HIS A 226 -5.18 11.63 26.45
CA HIS A 226 -6.44 11.08 25.94
C HIS A 226 -6.89 9.90 26.80
N ARG A 227 -8.20 9.64 26.84
CA ARG A 227 -8.76 8.47 27.55
C ARG A 227 -9.46 7.56 26.56
N ALA A 228 -9.21 6.26 26.63
CA ALA A 228 -9.85 5.29 25.73
C ALA A 228 -10.22 3.99 26.43
N ARG A 229 -11.35 3.38 26.09
CA ARG A 229 -11.75 2.08 26.68
C ARG A 229 -10.86 0.93 26.20
N MET A 230 -10.40 0.99 24.96
CA MET A 230 -9.53 -0.02 24.36
C MET A 230 -8.48 0.61 23.46
N LEU A 231 -7.29 -0.01 23.42
CA LEU A 231 -6.19 0.41 22.57
C LEU A 231 -6.03 -0.53 21.36
N VAL A 232 -5.64 0.01 20.21
CA VAL A 232 -5.19 -0.77 19.05
C VAL A 232 -3.76 -0.34 18.71
N ASN A 233 -2.83 -1.26 18.84
CA ASN A 233 -1.46 -1.11 18.35
C ASN A 233 -1.37 -1.60 16.91
N ALA A 234 -1.40 -0.66 15.97
CA ALA A 234 -1.21 -0.88 14.54
C ALA A 234 0.09 -0.21 14.05
N GLY A 235 1.13 -0.17 14.91
CA GLY A 235 2.39 0.51 14.64
C GLY A 235 3.31 -0.15 13.59
N GLY A 236 2.89 -1.22 12.92
CA GLY A 236 3.65 -1.85 11.84
C GLY A 236 5.07 -2.26 12.30
N PRO A 237 6.15 -1.78 11.66
CA PRO A 237 7.54 -2.02 12.11
C PRO A 237 7.80 -1.72 13.59
N TRP A 238 7.08 -0.77 14.18
CA TRP A 238 7.23 -0.36 15.57
C TRP A 238 6.35 -1.14 16.55
N VAL A 239 5.64 -2.20 16.12
CA VAL A 239 4.71 -2.93 16.99
C VAL A 239 5.41 -3.49 18.24
N GLY A 240 6.62 -4.03 18.10
CA GLY A 240 7.43 -4.54 19.21
C GLY A 240 7.86 -3.45 20.19
N ASP A 241 8.42 -2.36 19.67
CA ASP A 241 8.84 -1.20 20.48
C ASP A 241 7.68 -0.57 21.24
N LEU A 242 6.50 -0.50 20.62
CA LEU A 242 5.29 -0.01 21.26
C LEU A 242 4.86 -0.93 22.41
N ILE A 243 4.87 -2.25 22.20
CA ILE A 243 4.52 -3.23 23.25
C ILE A 243 5.45 -3.09 24.45
N GLN A 244 6.77 -3.04 24.23
CA GLN A 244 7.76 -3.05 25.31
C GLN A 244 7.97 -1.67 25.96
N GLY A 245 8.08 -0.60 25.17
CA GLY A 245 8.44 0.73 25.67
C GLY A 245 7.24 1.63 25.97
N THR A 246 6.23 1.65 25.09
CA THR A 246 5.12 2.62 25.16
C THR A 246 3.95 2.10 26.00
N ILE A 247 3.53 0.86 25.76
CA ILE A 247 2.42 0.17 26.42
C ILE A 247 2.93 -0.62 27.65
N ARG A 248 4.20 -1.05 27.62
CA ARG A 248 4.91 -1.76 28.71
C ARG A 248 4.22 -3.06 29.11
N LEU A 249 3.93 -3.91 28.12
CA LEU A 249 3.43 -5.27 28.34
C LEU A 249 4.58 -6.27 28.39
N ASN A 250 4.47 -7.23 29.30
CA ASN A 250 5.31 -8.42 29.29
C ASN A 250 4.83 -9.35 28.16
N SER A 251 5.41 -9.20 26.97
CA SER A 251 5.11 -10.04 25.82
C SER A 251 6.39 -10.64 25.25
N THR A 252 6.30 -11.90 24.83
CA THR A 252 7.37 -12.61 24.10
C THR A 252 7.18 -12.51 22.58
N GLU A 253 6.12 -11.84 22.12
CA GLU A 253 5.79 -11.73 20.70
C GLU A 253 6.74 -10.73 20.03
N GLY A 254 7.34 -11.12 18.91
CA GLY A 254 8.34 -10.34 18.16
C GLY A 254 7.96 -10.14 16.70
N VAL A 255 8.67 -9.23 16.04
CA VAL A 255 8.63 -9.07 14.58
C VAL A 255 10.01 -9.18 13.98
N ARG A 256 10.12 -9.91 12.88
CA ARG A 256 11.28 -9.84 12.00
C ARG A 256 11.07 -8.71 11.02
N LEU A 257 11.98 -7.75 11.03
CA LEU A 257 11.97 -6.60 10.14
C LEU A 257 12.75 -6.91 8.87
N VAL A 258 12.05 -6.87 7.74
CA VAL A 258 12.63 -7.18 6.43
C VAL A 258 12.47 -5.97 5.52
N ARG A 259 13.58 -5.31 5.19
CA ARG A 259 13.60 -4.24 4.19
C ARG A 259 13.37 -4.83 2.79
N GLY A 260 12.54 -4.16 2.03
CA GLY A 260 12.42 -4.37 0.60
C GLY A 260 12.49 -3.04 -0.13
N SER A 261 13.24 -3.05 -1.22
CA SER A 261 13.54 -1.88 -2.03
C SER A 261 13.00 -2.02 -3.44
N HIS A 262 12.78 -0.88 -4.07
CA HIS A 262 12.37 -0.75 -5.45
C HIS A 262 13.18 0.36 -6.11
N ILE A 263 13.43 0.19 -7.41
CA ILE A 263 14.02 1.22 -8.27
C ILE A 263 12.99 1.62 -9.32
N VAL A 264 13.05 2.88 -9.75
CA VAL A 264 12.25 3.43 -10.83
C VAL A 264 13.19 3.87 -11.92
N THR A 265 12.97 3.37 -13.13
CA THR A 265 13.71 3.76 -14.33
C THR A 265 12.82 4.57 -15.26
N ARG A 266 13.42 5.20 -16.28
CA ARG A 266 12.64 5.64 -17.46
C ARG A 266 11.86 4.45 -18.06
N ARG A 267 10.76 4.74 -18.77
CA ARG A 267 9.92 3.74 -19.43
C ARG A 267 10.76 2.76 -20.25
N LEU A 268 10.54 1.46 -20.02
CA LEU A 268 11.29 0.39 -20.70
C LEU A 268 10.55 -0.22 -21.90
N TYR A 269 9.24 -0.04 -22.00
CA TYR A 269 8.40 -0.66 -23.04
C TYR A 269 7.05 0.04 -23.19
N ASP A 270 6.41 -0.13 -24.35
CA ASP A 270 5.26 0.67 -24.80
C ASP A 270 3.87 0.02 -24.59
N HIS A 271 3.74 -0.89 -23.62
CA HIS A 271 2.46 -1.51 -23.26
C HIS A 271 2.18 -1.44 -21.75
N ASP A 272 0.92 -1.58 -21.36
CA ASP A 272 0.45 -1.37 -19.97
C ASP A 272 0.44 -2.65 -19.12
N LYS A 273 1.26 -3.64 -19.49
CA LYS A 273 1.34 -4.93 -18.79
C LYS A 273 2.56 -4.98 -17.89
N CYS A 274 2.40 -5.58 -16.73
CA CYS A 274 3.48 -5.90 -15.81
C CYS A 274 4.22 -7.15 -16.30
N TYR A 275 5.54 -7.20 -16.13
CA TYR A 275 6.30 -8.45 -16.22
C TYR A 275 6.49 -9.07 -14.84
N PHE A 276 6.29 -10.39 -14.76
CA PHE A 276 6.64 -11.22 -13.62
C PHE A 276 7.91 -12.01 -13.98
N PHE A 277 9.04 -11.66 -13.37
CA PHE A 277 10.33 -12.31 -13.59
C PHE A 277 10.68 -13.24 -12.43
N GLN A 278 11.40 -14.32 -12.73
CA GLN A 278 11.71 -15.42 -11.81
C GLN A 278 13.23 -15.58 -11.68
N GLY A 279 13.74 -15.43 -10.46
CA GLY A 279 15.18 -15.37 -10.18
C GLY A 279 15.73 -16.76 -9.95
N THR A 280 16.98 -16.96 -10.34
CA THR A 280 17.71 -18.22 -10.09
C THR A 280 17.82 -18.52 -8.60
N ASP A 281 17.74 -17.50 -7.74
CA ASP A 281 17.69 -17.58 -6.26
C ASP A 281 16.29 -17.91 -5.70
N GLY A 282 15.34 -18.28 -6.58
CA GLY A 282 13.96 -18.61 -6.22
C GLY A 282 13.07 -17.41 -5.93
N ARG A 283 13.60 -16.17 -5.96
CA ARG A 283 12.81 -14.95 -5.79
C ARG A 283 12.13 -14.52 -7.08
N ILE A 284 11.33 -13.48 -6.98
CA ILE A 284 10.64 -12.87 -8.12
C ILE A 284 10.83 -11.37 -8.06
N ILE A 285 10.86 -10.72 -9.21
CA ILE A 285 10.67 -9.27 -9.32
C ILE A 285 9.57 -8.99 -10.32
N PHE A 286 9.00 -7.81 -10.20
CA PHE A 286 8.10 -7.23 -11.16
C PHE A 286 8.80 -6.09 -11.88
N ALA A 287 8.52 -5.93 -13.17
CA ALA A 287 8.74 -4.68 -13.89
C ALA A 287 7.36 -4.15 -14.29
N ILE A 288 6.97 -3.00 -13.75
CA ILE A 288 5.60 -2.51 -13.79
C ILE A 288 5.58 -1.14 -14.49
N PRO A 289 4.72 -0.90 -15.49
CA PRO A 289 4.48 0.45 -16.01
C PRO A 289 4.04 1.35 -14.86
N TYR A 290 4.75 2.46 -14.66
CA TYR A 290 4.58 3.30 -13.49
C TYR A 290 4.46 4.75 -13.89
N GLU A 291 3.44 5.44 -13.38
CA GLU A 291 3.26 6.88 -13.58
C GLU A 291 3.39 7.29 -15.06
N THR A 292 2.87 6.48 -16.00
CA THR A 292 2.90 6.69 -17.47
C THR A 292 4.29 6.61 -18.14
N ASP A 293 5.30 7.27 -17.58
CA ASP A 293 6.59 7.54 -18.22
C ASP A 293 7.75 6.71 -17.62
N PHE A 294 7.44 5.84 -16.66
CA PHE A 294 8.44 5.13 -15.87
C PHE A 294 8.17 3.62 -15.81
N THR A 295 9.16 2.90 -15.30
CA THR A 295 9.01 1.49 -14.96
C THR A 295 9.50 1.26 -13.54
N LEU A 296 8.62 0.71 -12.71
CA LEU A 296 8.91 0.33 -11.33
C LEU A 296 9.43 -1.11 -11.31
N ILE A 297 10.62 -1.32 -10.75
CA ILE A 297 11.27 -2.63 -10.64
C ILE A 297 11.47 -2.97 -9.17
N GLY A 298 10.96 -4.12 -8.75
CA GLY A 298 11.16 -4.61 -7.38
C GLY A 298 10.56 -5.98 -7.11
N THR A 299 10.88 -6.62 -5.98
CA THR A 299 11.54 -6.03 -4.80
C THR A 299 12.64 -6.94 -4.25
N THR A 300 13.38 -6.43 -3.27
CA THR A 300 14.38 -7.17 -2.49
C THR A 300 13.81 -7.69 -1.17
N ASP A 301 14.58 -8.55 -0.50
CA ASP A 301 14.39 -8.94 0.89
C ASP A 301 15.77 -8.89 1.58
N ALA A 302 15.94 -7.95 2.49
CA ALA A 302 17.15 -7.76 3.30
C ALA A 302 16.76 -7.58 4.77
N ASP A 303 17.51 -8.16 5.70
CA ASP A 303 17.25 -7.96 7.13
C ASP A 303 17.46 -6.49 7.51
N HIS A 304 16.60 -5.99 8.40
CA HIS A 304 16.64 -4.63 8.91
C HIS A 304 16.60 -4.71 10.44
N GLN A 305 17.55 -4.08 11.12
CA GLN A 305 17.74 -4.35 12.55
C GLN A 305 16.89 -3.47 13.47
N ASP A 306 16.55 -2.26 13.03
CA ASP A 306 15.93 -1.24 13.89
C ASP A 306 14.90 -0.44 13.09
N PRO A 307 13.61 -0.44 13.48
CA PRO A 307 12.57 0.27 12.75
C PRO A 307 12.73 1.80 12.78
N SER A 308 13.53 2.35 13.70
CA SER A 308 13.86 3.78 13.75
C SER A 308 14.87 4.22 12.69
N VAL A 309 15.64 3.27 12.13
CA VAL A 309 16.56 3.56 11.02
C VAL A 309 15.77 3.64 9.73
N LYS A 310 15.85 4.78 9.05
CA LYS A 310 15.14 4.98 7.78
C LYS A 310 15.58 3.91 6.75
N PRO A 311 14.64 3.16 6.14
CA PRO A 311 14.99 2.20 5.11
C PRO A 311 15.38 2.93 3.81
N GLU A 312 16.51 2.52 3.23
CA GLU A 312 17.02 3.07 1.98
C GLU A 312 17.46 1.94 1.04
N CYS A 313 17.34 2.18 -0.27
CA CYS A 313 17.76 1.23 -1.29
C CYS A 313 19.28 1.31 -1.39
N THR A 314 19.98 0.30 -0.90
CA THR A 314 21.44 0.28 -0.97
C THR A 314 21.92 0.06 -2.41
N PRO A 315 23.16 0.46 -2.75
CA PRO A 315 23.75 0.13 -4.05
C PRO A 315 23.68 -1.36 -4.38
N GLN A 316 23.88 -2.24 -3.39
CA GLN A 316 23.78 -3.69 -3.58
C GLN A 316 22.36 -4.13 -3.93
N GLU A 317 21.34 -3.55 -3.31
CA GLU A 317 19.94 -3.85 -3.64
C GLU A 317 19.56 -3.31 -5.03
N ARG A 318 20.00 -2.09 -5.39
CA ARG A 318 19.85 -1.52 -6.73
C ARG A 318 20.50 -2.42 -7.78
N ASP A 319 21.75 -2.80 -7.58
CA ASP A 319 22.54 -3.59 -8.53
C ASP A 319 21.98 -5.02 -8.65
N TYR A 320 21.44 -5.57 -7.57
CA TYR A 320 20.67 -6.82 -7.61
C TYR A 320 19.44 -6.70 -8.52
N LEU A 321 18.63 -5.64 -8.35
CA LEU A 321 17.42 -5.43 -9.14
C LEU A 321 17.74 -5.19 -10.63
N LEU A 322 18.76 -4.39 -10.93
CA LEU A 322 19.25 -4.15 -12.29
C LEU A 322 19.77 -5.44 -12.93
N GLY A 323 20.65 -6.15 -12.21
CA GLY A 323 21.21 -7.42 -12.67
C GLY A 323 20.13 -8.46 -12.92
N PHE A 324 19.09 -8.50 -12.08
CA PHE A 324 17.99 -9.44 -12.25
C PHE A 324 17.08 -9.05 -13.43
N ALA A 325 16.76 -7.77 -13.63
CA ALA A 325 16.02 -7.29 -14.80
C ALA A 325 16.78 -7.52 -16.12
N ASN A 326 18.11 -7.34 -16.11
CA ASN A 326 19.00 -7.52 -17.25
C ASN A 326 19.10 -8.96 -17.75
N GLN A 327 18.68 -9.96 -16.94
CA GLN A 327 18.53 -11.34 -17.39
C GLN A 327 17.33 -11.55 -18.32
N TYR A 328 16.42 -10.58 -18.40
CA TYR A 328 15.18 -10.67 -19.17
C TYR A 328 15.12 -9.68 -20.31
N PHE A 329 15.50 -8.42 -20.06
CA PHE A 329 15.42 -7.37 -21.07
C PHE A 329 16.58 -7.45 -22.07
N ARG A 330 16.28 -7.05 -23.31
CA ARG A 330 17.27 -6.90 -24.38
C ARG A 330 18.17 -5.68 -24.12
N ARG A 331 17.56 -4.54 -23.79
CA ARG A 331 18.29 -3.35 -23.32
C ARG A 331 18.87 -3.63 -21.94
N GLN A 332 20.18 -3.46 -21.81
CA GLN A 332 20.87 -3.56 -20.53
C GLN A 332 20.71 -2.24 -19.78
N LEU A 333 20.22 -2.34 -18.55
CA LEU A 333 20.00 -1.24 -17.63
C LEU A 333 21.26 -1.01 -16.79
N THR A 334 21.59 0.26 -16.54
CA THR A 334 22.68 0.67 -15.64
C THR A 334 22.14 1.51 -14.48
N ALA A 335 23.02 1.87 -13.55
CA ALA A 335 22.66 2.77 -12.46
C ALA A 335 22.16 4.14 -12.96
N ASP A 336 22.63 4.61 -14.12
CA ASP A 336 22.25 5.89 -14.71
C ASP A 336 20.83 5.90 -15.31
N ASP A 337 20.24 4.71 -15.50
CA ASP A 337 18.85 4.57 -15.91
C ASP A 337 17.87 4.75 -14.73
N VAL A 338 18.35 4.64 -13.49
CA VAL A 338 17.54 4.78 -12.27
C VAL A 338 17.32 6.26 -11.96
N VAL A 339 16.06 6.68 -11.96
CA VAL A 339 15.66 8.07 -11.71
C VAL A 339 15.15 8.27 -10.28
N TRP A 340 14.72 7.20 -9.61
CA TRP A 340 14.28 7.23 -8.23
C TRP A 340 14.35 5.85 -7.59
N SER A 341 14.35 5.79 -6.25
CA SER A 341 14.27 4.53 -5.50
C SER A 341 13.56 4.77 -4.18
N TYR A 342 12.89 3.74 -3.68
CA TYR A 342 12.28 3.77 -2.35
C TYR A 342 12.40 2.41 -1.67
N SER A 343 12.31 2.41 -0.34
CA SER A 343 12.37 1.21 0.47
C SER A 343 11.38 1.27 1.61
N GLY A 344 10.92 0.10 2.06
CA GLY A 344 10.05 -0.04 3.21
C GLY A 344 10.43 -1.27 4.03
N VAL A 345 10.03 -1.27 5.30
CA VAL A 345 10.27 -2.39 6.21
C VAL A 345 8.99 -3.18 6.40
N ARG A 346 9.04 -4.48 6.15
CA ARG A 346 7.92 -5.41 6.34
C ARG A 346 8.01 -5.97 7.77
N PRO A 347 6.99 -5.74 8.63
CA PRO A 347 6.94 -6.30 9.97
C PRO A 347 6.36 -7.71 9.94
N LEU A 348 7.20 -8.72 9.80
CA LEU A 348 6.75 -10.11 9.73
C LEU A 348 6.63 -10.67 11.13
N TYR A 349 5.52 -11.35 11.40
CA TYR A 349 5.37 -12.08 12.63
C TYR A 349 6.47 -13.13 12.72
N ASP A 350 7.19 -13.18 13.84
CA ASP A 350 8.26 -14.15 14.03
C ASP A 350 7.64 -15.51 14.38
N ASP A 351 7.51 -16.37 13.37
CA ASP A 351 7.03 -17.75 13.46
C ASP A 351 8.20 -18.75 13.64
N GLY A 352 9.42 -18.27 13.85
CA GLY A 352 10.63 -19.09 13.92
C GLY A 352 11.21 -19.50 12.56
N ALA A 353 10.75 -18.92 11.45
CA ALA A 353 11.28 -19.23 10.12
C ALA A 353 12.75 -18.82 9.92
N GLN A 354 13.55 -19.74 9.36
CA GLN A 354 14.99 -19.55 9.13
C GLN A 354 15.33 -18.48 8.06
N SER A 355 14.42 -18.17 7.12
CA SER A 355 14.65 -17.15 6.08
C SER A 355 13.49 -16.17 5.93
N ALA A 356 13.80 -14.90 5.63
CA ALA A 356 12.83 -13.83 5.39
C ALA A 356 11.85 -14.13 4.23
N THR A 357 12.31 -14.91 3.26
CA THR A 357 11.53 -15.34 2.11
C THR A 357 10.45 -16.36 2.47
N ALA A 358 10.73 -17.24 3.44
CA ALA A 358 9.83 -18.30 3.88
C ALA A 358 8.87 -17.87 5.01
N ALA A 359 9.21 -16.83 5.76
CA ALA A 359 8.36 -16.28 6.82
C ALA A 359 6.95 -15.96 6.31
N THR A 360 5.94 -16.32 7.09
CA THR A 360 4.54 -16.12 6.70
C THR A 360 4.25 -14.64 6.41
N ARG A 361 3.47 -14.41 5.36
CA ARG A 361 2.98 -13.08 4.97
C ARG A 361 1.52 -12.88 5.34
N ASP A 362 0.97 -13.77 6.16
CA ASP A 362 -0.35 -13.60 6.76
C ASP A 362 -0.28 -12.60 7.93
N TYR A 363 -1.44 -12.24 8.49
CA TYR A 363 -1.53 -11.38 9.67
C TYR A 363 -1.90 -12.16 10.93
N THR A 364 -1.39 -11.69 12.06
CA THR A 364 -1.72 -12.21 13.38
C THR A 364 -2.30 -11.08 14.23
N LEU A 365 -3.44 -11.35 14.88
CA LEU A 365 -4.16 -10.42 15.74
C LEU A 365 -4.23 -10.97 17.16
N LYS A 366 -3.61 -10.29 18.12
CA LYS A 366 -3.55 -10.71 19.53
C LYS A 366 -4.22 -9.69 20.43
N VAL A 367 -5.20 -10.12 21.20
CA VAL A 367 -5.80 -9.30 22.26
C VAL A 367 -5.13 -9.66 23.57
N ASP A 368 -4.65 -8.65 24.30
CA ASP A 368 -4.28 -8.78 25.70
C ASP A 368 -5.25 -7.98 26.58
N GLN A 369 -5.73 -8.62 27.64
CA GLN A 369 -6.65 -8.04 28.63
C GLN A 369 -6.11 -8.24 30.06
N THR A 370 -4.84 -8.61 30.18
CA THR A 370 -4.24 -8.98 31.47
C THR A 370 -4.01 -7.73 32.31
N GLY A 371 -4.81 -7.51 33.35
CA GLY A 371 -4.61 -6.36 34.25
C GLY A 371 -5.37 -5.09 33.86
N GLY A 372 -6.50 -5.21 33.14
CA GLY A 372 -7.46 -4.11 32.97
C GLY A 372 -7.92 -3.93 31.53
N ALA A 373 -7.94 -2.68 31.08
CA ALA A 373 -8.43 -2.30 29.76
C ALA A 373 -7.72 -3.06 28.61
N PRO A 374 -8.46 -3.57 27.61
CA PRO A 374 -7.91 -4.42 26.57
C PRO A 374 -7.05 -3.65 25.57
N VAL A 375 -6.13 -4.36 24.92
CA VAL A 375 -5.35 -3.89 23.77
C VAL A 375 -5.29 -4.96 22.68
N LEU A 376 -5.51 -4.54 21.43
CA LEU A 376 -5.30 -5.36 20.24
C LEU A 376 -3.95 -5.01 19.61
N ASN A 377 -3.08 -6.00 19.42
CA ASN A 377 -1.82 -5.86 18.67
C ASN A 377 -1.95 -6.49 17.29
N VAL A 378 -1.49 -5.76 16.26
CA VAL A 378 -1.51 -6.17 14.86
C VAL A 378 -0.11 -6.49 14.38
N PHE A 379 0.11 -7.73 13.95
CA PHE A 379 1.37 -8.19 13.35
C PHE A 379 1.16 -8.57 11.89
N GLY A 380 2.04 -8.12 11.00
CA GLY A 380 1.92 -8.37 9.57
C GLY A 380 0.73 -7.67 8.92
N GLY A 381 0.16 -8.32 7.89
CA GLY A 381 -0.95 -7.78 7.10
C GLY A 381 -0.49 -7.11 5.80
N LYS A 382 -0.93 -7.68 4.67
CA LYS A 382 -0.70 -7.11 3.35
C LYS A 382 -1.69 -6.00 3.06
N ILE A 383 -1.29 -5.09 2.17
CA ILE A 383 -2.21 -4.11 1.61
C ILE A 383 -3.43 -4.78 0.95
N THR A 384 -3.28 -5.96 0.32
CA THR A 384 -4.40 -6.71 -0.28
C THR A 384 -5.45 -7.17 0.73
N THR A 385 -5.04 -7.51 1.97
CA THR A 385 -5.93 -8.12 2.97
C THR A 385 -6.36 -7.14 4.07
N TYR A 386 -5.98 -5.86 3.98
CA TYR A 386 -6.19 -4.88 5.04
C TYR A 386 -7.66 -4.77 5.49
N ARG A 387 -8.62 -4.84 4.55
CA ARG A 387 -10.06 -4.72 4.83
C ARG A 387 -10.57 -5.92 5.62
N ARG A 388 -10.15 -7.13 5.24
CA ARG A 388 -10.45 -8.37 5.98
C ARG A 388 -9.77 -8.43 7.33
N LEU A 389 -8.54 -7.93 7.40
CA LEU A 389 -7.83 -7.75 8.67
C LEU A 389 -8.61 -6.82 9.59
N ALA A 390 -9.13 -5.69 9.08
CA ALA A 390 -9.96 -4.78 9.86
C ALA A 390 -11.25 -5.46 10.36
N GLU A 391 -11.99 -6.18 9.51
CA GLU A 391 -13.16 -6.95 9.95
C GLU A 391 -12.80 -7.99 11.02
N SER A 392 -11.67 -8.69 10.85
CA SER A 392 -11.16 -9.67 11.81
C SER A 392 -10.75 -9.03 13.14
N ALA A 393 -10.19 -7.82 13.10
CA ALA A 393 -9.86 -7.02 14.27
C ALA A 393 -11.14 -6.61 15.00
N LEU A 394 -12.15 -6.13 14.28
CA LEU A 394 -13.42 -5.73 14.87
C LEU A 394 -14.19 -6.92 15.45
N ALA A 395 -14.08 -8.11 14.87
CA ALA A 395 -14.61 -9.34 15.46
C ALA A 395 -13.94 -9.67 16.81
N LYS A 396 -12.66 -9.36 16.98
CA LYS A 396 -11.95 -9.51 18.27
C LYS A 396 -12.23 -8.37 19.26
N ILE A 397 -12.65 -7.21 18.78
CA ILE A 397 -13.02 -6.03 19.57
C ILE A 397 -14.47 -6.15 20.07
N ALA A 398 -15.37 -6.75 19.29
CA ALA A 398 -16.80 -6.85 19.59
C ALA A 398 -17.14 -7.37 21.00
N PRO A 399 -16.43 -8.36 21.59
CA PRO A 399 -16.70 -8.80 22.97
C PRO A 399 -16.58 -7.70 24.03
N PHE A 400 -15.87 -6.61 23.76
CA PHE A 400 -15.66 -5.49 24.69
C PHE A 400 -16.66 -4.35 24.51
N PHE A 401 -17.47 -4.39 23.45
CA PHE A 401 -18.44 -3.35 23.09
C PHE A 401 -19.80 -3.98 22.79
N PRO A 402 -20.68 -4.11 23.80
CA PRO A 402 -21.99 -4.73 23.63
C PRO A 402 -22.80 -4.04 22.53
N ASN A 403 -23.49 -4.85 21.72
CA ASN A 403 -24.33 -4.40 20.60
C ASN A 403 -23.57 -3.72 19.44
N LEU A 404 -22.27 -3.97 19.29
CA LEU A 404 -21.53 -3.51 18.13
C LEU A 404 -22.13 -4.11 16.84
N PRO A 405 -22.53 -3.28 15.85
CA PRO A 405 -23.02 -3.75 14.56
C PRO A 405 -22.05 -4.67 13.82
N GLY A 406 -22.63 -5.50 12.94
CA GLY A 406 -21.88 -6.44 12.10
C GLY A 406 -21.03 -5.78 11.01
N ASP A 407 -20.47 -6.61 10.14
CA ASP A 407 -19.60 -6.18 9.05
C ASP A 407 -20.33 -5.31 8.04
N TRP A 408 -19.71 -4.20 7.62
CA TRP A 408 -20.30 -3.25 6.67
C TRP A 408 -19.37 -2.80 5.54
N THR A 409 -18.04 -2.99 5.68
CA THR A 409 -17.06 -2.37 4.78
C THR A 409 -17.03 -2.98 3.38
N ARG A 410 -17.55 -4.20 3.20
CA ARG A 410 -17.48 -4.95 1.94
C ARG A 410 -18.30 -4.27 0.85
N GLY A 411 -17.61 -3.78 -0.19
CA GLY A 411 -18.23 -3.17 -1.37
C GLY A 411 -18.67 -1.73 -1.17
N VAL A 412 -18.42 -1.13 0.00
CA VAL A 412 -18.67 0.31 0.21
C VAL A 412 -17.54 1.10 -0.42
N ALA A 413 -17.91 2.08 -1.25
CA ALA A 413 -16.96 2.95 -1.90
C ALA A 413 -16.11 3.74 -0.89
N LEU A 414 -14.83 3.92 -1.22
CA LEU A 414 -14.01 4.95 -0.59
C LEU A 414 -14.38 6.33 -1.17
N PRO A 415 -14.05 7.45 -0.48
CA PRO A 415 -14.27 8.79 -1.02
C PRO A 415 -13.72 8.92 -2.45
N GLY A 416 -14.51 9.51 -3.34
CA GLY A 416 -14.22 9.60 -4.78
C GLY A 416 -14.48 8.32 -5.59
N GLY A 417 -14.75 7.18 -4.96
CA GLY A 417 -14.87 5.87 -5.60
C GLY A 417 -16.29 5.40 -5.93
N ASP A 418 -17.30 6.27 -5.78
CA ASP A 418 -18.73 5.95 -5.96
C ASP A 418 -19.17 5.91 -7.43
N PHE A 419 -18.47 5.12 -8.24
CA PHE A 419 -18.79 4.95 -9.66
C PHE A 419 -18.43 3.53 -10.16
N PRO A 420 -18.91 3.11 -11.34
CA PRO A 420 -18.61 1.78 -11.89
C PRO A 420 -17.11 1.55 -12.15
N VAL A 421 -16.67 0.29 -12.14
CA VAL A 421 -15.24 -0.10 -12.31
C VAL A 421 -14.64 0.38 -13.64
N ASP A 422 -15.45 0.48 -14.67
CA ASP A 422 -15.11 0.95 -16.01
C ASP A 422 -15.45 2.45 -16.23
N GLY A 423 -15.80 3.19 -15.19
CA GLY A 423 -16.30 4.57 -15.30
C GLY A 423 -15.25 5.67 -15.47
N VAL A 424 -13.95 5.38 -15.31
CA VAL A 424 -12.86 6.38 -15.42
C VAL A 424 -12.90 7.14 -16.76
N PRO A 425 -13.01 6.51 -17.95
CA PRO A 425 -13.07 7.24 -19.21
C PRO A 425 -14.23 8.23 -19.30
N ALA A 426 -15.41 7.88 -18.76
CA ALA A 426 -16.57 8.77 -18.76
C ALA A 426 -16.35 9.99 -17.85
N LEU A 427 -15.74 9.80 -16.68
CA LEU A 427 -15.39 10.90 -15.78
C LEU A 427 -14.35 11.85 -16.40
N VAL A 428 -13.35 11.30 -17.10
CA VAL A 428 -12.33 12.11 -17.80
C VAL A 428 -12.97 12.95 -18.92
N ALA A 429 -13.82 12.33 -19.75
CA ALA A 429 -14.52 13.03 -20.81
C ALA A 429 -15.43 14.15 -20.27
N ARG A 430 -16.14 13.89 -19.16
CA ARG A 430 -16.97 14.90 -18.48
C ARG A 430 -16.12 16.07 -17.98
N LEU A 431 -15.04 15.82 -17.24
CA LEU A 431 -14.16 16.90 -16.74
C LEU A 431 -13.62 17.78 -17.87
N ARG A 432 -13.24 17.20 -19.01
CA ARG A 432 -12.76 17.96 -20.17
C ARG A 432 -13.85 18.75 -20.88
N THR A 433 -15.10 18.31 -20.77
CA THR A 433 -16.25 19.03 -21.31
C THR A 433 -16.58 20.23 -20.43
N ASP A 434 -16.55 20.02 -19.11
CA ASP A 434 -16.84 21.05 -18.11
C ASP A 434 -15.69 22.07 -17.98
N HIS A 435 -14.45 21.63 -18.22
CA HIS A 435 -13.23 22.45 -18.15
C HIS A 435 -12.35 22.26 -19.41
N PRO A 436 -12.65 22.95 -20.53
CA PRO A 436 -11.98 22.74 -21.82
C PRO A 436 -10.47 23.01 -21.85
N PHE A 437 -9.94 23.73 -20.87
CA PHE A 437 -8.50 23.97 -20.74
C PHE A 437 -7.71 22.73 -20.27
N LEU A 438 -8.39 21.69 -19.76
CA LEU A 438 -7.72 20.46 -19.35
C LEU A 438 -7.28 19.61 -20.55
N THR A 439 -6.02 19.19 -20.51
CA THR A 439 -5.54 18.12 -21.39
C THR A 439 -6.10 16.77 -20.94
N GLU A 440 -6.10 15.78 -21.85
CA GLU A 440 -6.49 14.40 -21.52
C GLU A 440 -5.66 13.81 -20.38
N GLY A 441 -4.34 14.06 -20.40
CA GLY A 441 -3.44 13.61 -19.34
C GLY A 441 -3.74 14.23 -17.98
N TRP A 442 -4.02 15.55 -17.96
CA TRP A 442 -4.35 16.26 -16.72
C TRP A 442 -5.69 15.78 -16.13
N ALA A 443 -6.75 15.74 -16.94
CA ALA A 443 -8.05 15.26 -16.50
C ALA A 443 -7.99 13.80 -16.00
N ARG A 444 -7.24 12.93 -16.70
CA ARG A 444 -7.01 11.54 -16.28
C ARG A 444 -6.27 11.45 -14.96
N ARG A 445 -5.23 12.27 -14.74
CA ARG A 445 -4.49 12.32 -13.48
C ARG A 445 -5.42 12.68 -12.31
N LEU A 446 -6.23 13.72 -12.48
CA LEU A 446 -7.20 14.14 -11.46
C LEU A 446 -8.24 13.06 -11.17
N VAL A 447 -8.83 12.44 -12.21
CA VAL A 447 -9.79 11.33 -12.01
C VAL A 447 -9.12 10.13 -11.34
N ARG A 448 -7.86 9.80 -11.69
CA ARG A 448 -7.14 8.69 -11.06
C ARG A 448 -6.78 8.96 -9.60
N ALA A 449 -6.63 10.22 -9.20
CA ALA A 449 -6.36 10.58 -7.81
C ALA A 449 -7.64 10.76 -6.97
N TYR A 450 -8.66 11.42 -7.51
CA TYR A 450 -9.80 11.93 -6.75
C TYR A 450 -11.16 11.38 -7.21
N GLY A 451 -11.21 10.66 -8.34
CA GLY A 451 -12.43 10.05 -8.85
C GLY A 451 -13.54 11.08 -9.08
N THR A 452 -14.69 10.88 -8.45
CA THR A 452 -15.85 11.80 -8.54
C THR A 452 -15.59 13.17 -7.90
N GLU A 453 -14.67 13.27 -6.95
CA GLU A 453 -14.33 14.53 -6.26
C GLU A 453 -13.43 15.45 -7.10
N ALA A 454 -12.89 14.97 -8.22
CA ALA A 454 -12.05 15.77 -9.11
C ALA A 454 -12.77 17.03 -9.63
N ALA A 455 -14.09 16.94 -9.84
CA ALA A 455 -14.90 18.10 -10.27
C ALA A 455 -15.02 19.17 -9.18
N THR A 456 -15.00 18.77 -7.90
CA THR A 456 -15.07 19.70 -6.76
C THR A 456 -13.81 20.56 -6.68
N ILE A 457 -12.63 19.97 -6.94
CA ILE A 457 -11.35 20.69 -6.95
C ILE A 457 -11.32 21.78 -8.03
N LEU A 458 -11.98 21.51 -9.16
CA LEU A 458 -12.01 22.40 -10.33
C LEU A 458 -13.21 23.36 -10.32
N ALA A 459 -14.07 23.30 -9.30
CA ALA A 459 -15.35 24.00 -9.30
C ALA A 459 -15.17 25.51 -9.49
N GLY A 460 -15.86 26.06 -10.49
CA GLY A 460 -15.82 27.48 -10.83
C GLY A 460 -14.70 27.91 -11.78
N ALA A 461 -13.67 27.10 -11.99
CA ALA A 461 -12.56 27.43 -12.89
C ALA A 461 -12.98 27.33 -14.37
N GLN A 462 -12.79 28.41 -15.13
CA GLN A 462 -13.04 28.49 -16.57
C GLN A 462 -11.75 28.43 -17.40
N GLN A 463 -10.61 28.75 -16.79
CA GLN A 463 -9.28 28.69 -17.37
C GLN A 463 -8.27 28.21 -16.32
N ALA A 464 -7.10 27.74 -16.76
CA ALA A 464 -6.08 27.20 -15.86
C ALA A 464 -5.62 28.21 -14.78
N ALA A 465 -5.57 29.51 -15.12
CA ALA A 465 -5.19 30.57 -14.19
C ALA A 465 -6.16 30.74 -13.01
N ASP A 466 -7.42 30.28 -13.14
CA ASP A 466 -8.40 30.35 -12.06
C ASP A 466 -8.10 29.33 -10.95
N LEU A 467 -7.23 28.34 -11.20
CA LEU A 467 -6.80 27.35 -10.21
C LEU A 467 -5.64 27.83 -9.32
N GLY A 468 -5.24 29.09 -9.47
CA GLY A 468 -4.18 29.73 -8.69
C GLY A 468 -2.77 29.42 -9.21
N VAL A 469 -1.80 29.33 -8.29
CA VAL A 469 -0.40 29.06 -8.63
C VAL A 469 -0.25 27.71 -9.35
N ASP A 470 0.50 27.70 -10.45
CA ASP A 470 0.99 26.47 -11.10
C ASP A 470 2.35 26.10 -10.52
N PHE A 471 2.41 24.99 -9.78
CA PHE A 471 3.65 24.46 -9.21
C PHE A 471 4.43 23.58 -10.19
N GLY A 472 3.91 23.37 -11.40
CA GLY A 472 4.48 22.49 -12.42
C GLY A 472 3.82 21.12 -12.44
N ALA A 473 4.06 20.38 -13.54
CA ALA A 473 3.50 19.05 -13.76
C ALA A 473 1.97 18.97 -13.56
N THR A 474 1.26 20.06 -13.87
CA THR A 474 -0.20 20.26 -13.68
C THR A 474 -0.68 20.32 -12.23
N LEU A 475 0.23 20.42 -11.25
CA LEU A 475 -0.12 20.62 -9.84
C LEU A 475 -0.49 22.08 -9.60
N THR A 476 -1.73 22.32 -9.22
CA THR A 476 -2.25 23.68 -9.02
C THR A 476 -2.49 23.98 -7.54
N GLU A 477 -2.53 25.25 -7.19
CA GLU A 477 -2.92 25.73 -5.86
C GLU A 477 -4.25 25.14 -5.40
N ALA A 478 -5.29 25.14 -6.23
CA ALA A 478 -6.57 24.53 -5.90
C ALA A 478 -6.44 23.05 -5.48
N GLU A 479 -5.59 22.27 -6.18
CA GLU A 479 -5.31 20.88 -5.82
C GLU A 479 -4.52 20.79 -4.50
N VAL A 480 -3.52 21.64 -4.29
CA VAL A 480 -2.73 21.64 -3.04
C VAL A 480 -3.60 22.03 -1.84
N VAL A 481 -4.50 23.00 -2.00
CA VAL A 481 -5.49 23.38 -0.98
C VAL A 481 -6.37 22.18 -0.62
N TRP A 482 -6.91 21.47 -1.61
CA TRP A 482 -7.67 20.24 -1.36
C TRP A 482 -6.85 19.23 -0.55
N LEU A 483 -5.59 19.01 -0.94
CA LEU A 483 -4.73 18.05 -0.28
C LEU A 483 -4.40 18.43 1.17
N MET A 484 -4.29 19.72 1.48
CA MET A 484 -4.07 20.22 2.83
C MET A 484 -5.35 20.09 3.67
N ASP A 485 -6.47 20.56 3.13
CA ASP A 485 -7.73 20.72 3.88
C ASP A 485 -8.46 19.37 4.07
N HIS A 486 -8.32 18.43 3.12
CA HIS A 486 -9.06 17.17 3.13
C HIS A 486 -8.17 15.93 3.24
N GLU A 487 -6.87 16.05 2.96
CA GLU A 487 -5.95 14.91 2.91
C GLU A 487 -4.73 15.06 3.81
N TYR A 488 -4.80 15.94 4.82
CA TYR A 488 -3.81 16.08 5.89
C TYR A 488 -2.40 16.47 5.43
N ALA A 489 -2.23 16.98 4.20
CA ALA A 489 -0.90 17.39 3.73
C ALA A 489 -0.38 18.60 4.52
N ARG A 490 0.86 18.51 5.02
CA ARG A 490 1.52 19.57 5.80
C ARG A 490 2.86 20.00 5.21
N ARG A 491 3.46 19.20 4.33
CA ARG A 491 4.74 19.48 3.63
C ARG A 491 4.63 19.11 2.16
N ALA A 492 5.50 19.67 1.33
CA ALA A 492 5.58 19.32 -0.09
C ALA A 492 5.82 17.82 -0.29
N THR A 493 6.62 17.18 0.57
CA THR A 493 6.89 15.74 0.46
C THR A 493 5.65 14.86 0.65
N ASP A 494 4.64 15.35 1.39
CA ASP A 494 3.37 14.68 1.58
C ASP A 494 2.60 14.67 0.26
N VAL A 495 2.60 15.82 -0.42
CA VAL A 495 1.97 16.03 -1.73
C VAL A 495 2.69 15.23 -2.82
N VAL A 496 3.98 15.46 -3.03
CA VAL A 496 4.68 15.01 -4.25
C VAL A 496 5.09 13.54 -4.24
N TRP A 497 5.12 12.89 -3.07
CA TRP A 497 5.51 11.48 -2.94
C TRP A 497 4.42 10.57 -2.38
N ARG A 498 3.44 11.07 -1.62
CA ARG A 498 2.38 10.23 -1.00
C ARG A 498 1.01 10.48 -1.59
N ARG A 499 0.52 11.73 -1.60
CA ARG A 499 -0.80 12.04 -2.20
C ARG A 499 -0.77 11.96 -3.72
N THR A 500 0.37 12.26 -4.31
CA THR A 500 0.69 12.14 -5.74
C THR A 500 2.04 11.44 -5.91
N LYS A 501 2.52 11.35 -7.16
CA LYS A 501 3.90 10.98 -7.52
C LYS A 501 4.54 12.02 -8.42
N LEU A 502 4.10 13.28 -8.30
CA LEU A 502 4.60 14.38 -9.13
C LEU A 502 6.06 14.74 -8.81
N GLY A 503 6.63 14.24 -7.71
CA GLY A 503 8.06 14.35 -7.42
C GLY A 503 8.96 13.65 -8.46
N LEU A 504 8.40 12.78 -9.30
CA LEU A 504 9.11 12.21 -10.46
C LEU A 504 9.27 13.19 -11.62
N ARG A 505 8.53 14.31 -11.61
CA ARG A 505 8.46 15.29 -12.71
C ARG A 505 8.87 16.70 -12.28
N LEU A 506 8.62 17.04 -11.02
CA LEU A 506 9.01 18.32 -10.45
C LEU A 506 10.50 18.31 -10.11
N ASP A 507 11.17 19.42 -10.39
CA ASP A 507 12.53 19.64 -9.94
C ASP A 507 12.60 20.10 -8.47
N ALA A 508 13.82 20.20 -7.93
CA ALA A 508 14.03 20.56 -6.54
C ALA A 508 13.55 21.97 -6.20
N ASP A 509 13.67 22.92 -7.13
CA ASP A 509 13.28 24.32 -6.92
C ASP A 509 11.75 24.43 -6.88
N GLN A 510 11.05 23.74 -7.78
CA GLN A 510 9.58 23.63 -7.78
C GLN A 510 9.06 23.01 -6.48
N VAL A 511 9.70 21.93 -6.01
CA VAL A 511 9.33 21.29 -4.73
C VAL A 511 9.58 22.24 -3.55
N GLN A 512 10.65 23.04 -3.59
CA GLN A 512 10.94 24.03 -2.56
C GLN A 512 9.91 25.17 -2.54
N VAL A 513 9.53 25.69 -3.72
CA VAL A 513 8.48 26.71 -3.86
C VAL A 513 7.14 26.19 -3.31
N LEU A 514 6.78 24.95 -3.62
CA LEU A 514 5.60 24.29 -3.06
C LEU A 514 5.66 24.20 -1.53
N ASP A 515 6.80 23.78 -0.95
CA ASP A 515 6.91 23.64 0.51
C ASP A 515 6.77 25.00 1.22
N GLN A 516 7.42 26.03 0.68
CA GLN A 516 7.33 27.40 1.19
C GLN A 516 5.89 27.91 1.15
N TRP A 517 5.17 27.67 0.06
CA TRP A 517 3.77 28.05 -0.07
C TRP A 517 2.89 27.33 0.96
N ILE A 518 3.06 26.01 1.13
CA ILE A 518 2.34 25.20 2.12
C ILE A 518 2.60 25.72 3.55
N GLN A 519 3.87 25.99 3.90
CA GLN A 519 4.22 26.52 5.23
C GLN A 519 3.62 27.91 5.47
N ALA A 520 3.63 28.79 4.47
CA ALA A 520 3.05 30.12 4.58
C ALA A 520 1.53 30.07 4.84
N ARG A 521 0.81 29.18 4.14
CA ARG A 521 -0.63 28.97 4.35
C ARG A 521 -0.94 28.46 5.77
N TRP A 522 -0.17 27.49 6.26
CA TRP A 522 -0.34 26.99 7.64
C TRP A 522 -0.12 28.09 8.69
N ALA A 523 0.91 28.93 8.50
CA ALA A 523 1.17 30.04 9.41
C ALA A 523 0.04 31.08 9.43
N GLN A 524 -0.61 31.33 8.29
CA GLN A 524 -1.77 32.21 8.21
C GLN A 524 -3.01 31.62 8.89
N GLY A 525 -3.27 30.33 8.69
CA GLY A 525 -4.38 29.63 9.37
C GLY A 525 -4.22 29.59 10.89
N ALA A 526 -3.02 29.30 11.37
CA ALA A 526 -2.72 29.27 12.80
C ALA A 526 -2.76 30.65 13.47
N ALA A 527 -2.63 31.74 12.71
CA ALA A 527 -2.79 33.11 13.24
C ALA A 527 -4.26 33.57 13.28
N ALA A 528 -5.17 32.85 12.61
CA ALA A 528 -6.59 33.15 12.56
C ALA A 528 -7.42 32.38 13.61
N GLU A 529 -6.86 31.32 14.19
CA GLU A 529 -7.37 30.56 15.34
C GLU A 529 -6.82 31.11 16.67
#